data_AF-A0A965YL57-F1
#
_entry.id   AF-A0A965YL57-F1
#
_cell.length_a   1.000
_cell.length_b   1.000
_cell.length_c   1.000
_cell.angle_alpha   90.00
_cell.angle_beta   90.00
_cell.angle_gamma   90.00
#
_symmetry.space_group_name_H-M   'P 1'
#
loop_
_entity.id
_entity.type
_entity.pdbx_description
1 polymer ?
#
loop_
_entity_poly.entity_id
_entity_poly.type
_entity_poly.pdbx_seq_one_letter_code
_entity_poly.pdbx_strand_id
1 'polypeptide(L)'
;MGEDSSMTTVITLDLIKQHEEVEQKIKELKHGEFMVSVPSHPDIAIDNKIKDKVLELVAFANKHRVQTKIFENKFNNTHVLTFYKEKKNRT
;
A
#
# COMPACT_ATOMS: atom_id res chain seq x y z
N MET A 1 -22.85 25.11 -9.33
CA MET A 1 -21.39 25.02 -9.54
C MET A 1 -20.78 24.41 -8.30
N GLY A 2 -20.04 23.31 -8.45
CA GLY A 2 -19.39 22.59 -7.33
C GLY A 2 -19.20 21.11 -7.64
N GLU A 3 -18.50 20.77 -8.73
CA GLU A 3 -17.97 19.42 -8.93
C GLU A 3 -16.79 19.20 -7.97
N ASP A 4 -17.06 18.78 -6.73
CA ASP A 4 -16.02 18.19 -5.86
C ASP A 4 -15.95 16.68 -6.14
N SER A 5 -15.59 16.35 -7.39
CA SER A 5 -15.27 14.98 -7.77
C SER A 5 -13.94 14.63 -7.10
N SER A 6 -13.99 14.05 -5.90
CA SER A 6 -12.81 13.53 -5.21
C SER A 6 -12.19 12.44 -6.10
N MET A 7 -11.18 12.80 -6.89
CA MET A 7 -10.39 11.84 -7.64
C MET A 7 -9.72 10.90 -6.64
N THR A 8 -10.28 9.71 -6.48
CA THR A 8 -9.60 8.61 -5.80
C THR A 8 -8.61 8.04 -6.81
N THR A 9 -7.38 8.55 -6.77
CA THR A 9 -6.30 8.09 -7.66
C THR A 9 -5.71 6.81 -7.11
N VAL A 10 -6.20 5.68 -7.62
CA VAL A 10 -5.67 4.35 -7.32
C VAL A 10 -4.45 4.08 -8.19
N ILE A 11 -3.32 3.78 -7.55
CA ILE A 11 -2.06 3.43 -8.23
C ILE A 11 -1.68 2.01 -7.80
N THR A 12 -1.26 1.16 -8.73
CA THR A 12 -0.80 -0.21 -8.45
C THR A 12 0.71 -0.31 -8.64
N LEU A 13 1.44 -0.75 -7.61
CA LEU A 13 2.89 -0.94 -7.64
C LEU A 13 3.30 -2.39 -7.31
N ASP A 14 4.49 -2.80 -7.73
CA ASP A 14 5.11 -4.09 -7.40
C ASP A 14 6.16 -3.89 -6.29
N LEU A 15 5.92 -4.44 -5.09
CA LEU A 15 6.80 -4.21 -3.93
C LEU A 15 8.24 -4.67 -4.17
N ILE A 16 8.44 -5.78 -4.87
CA ILE A 16 9.76 -6.39 -5.01
C ILE A 16 10.65 -5.51 -5.89
N LYS A 17 10.06 -4.90 -6.92
CA LYS A 17 10.77 -4.06 -7.88
C LYS A 17 10.81 -2.59 -7.47
N GLN A 18 9.83 -2.13 -6.70
CA GLN A 18 9.55 -0.69 -6.51
C GLN A 18 9.44 -0.30 -5.04
N HIS A 19 10.13 -1.00 -4.14
CA HIS A 19 10.09 -0.72 -2.69
C HIS A 19 10.31 0.77 -2.34
N GLU A 20 11.36 1.40 -2.89
CA GLU A 20 11.64 2.82 -2.64
C GLU A 20 10.53 3.75 -3.17
N GLU A 21 9.93 3.40 -4.31
CA GLU A 21 8.81 4.16 -4.87
C GLU A 21 7.57 4.05 -3.98
N VAL A 22 7.30 2.86 -3.42
CA VAL A 22 6.20 2.66 -2.46
C VAL A 22 6.40 3.55 -1.23
N GLU A 23 7.61 3.62 -0.66
CA GLU A 23 7.89 4.53 0.45
C GLU A 23 7.65 6.01 0.08
N GLN A 24 8.08 6.44 -1.10
CA GLN A 24 7.81 7.81 -1.56
C GLN A 24 6.32 8.08 -1.71
N LYS A 25 5.55 7.15 -2.29
CA LYS A 25 4.08 7.28 -2.37
C LYS A 25 3.43 7.37 -1.01
N ILE A 26 3.88 6.61 -0.01
CA ILE A 26 3.39 6.74 1.37
C ILE A 26 3.65 8.15 1.91
N LYS A 27 4.86 8.71 1.70
CA LYS A 27 5.22 10.07 2.15
C LYS A 27 4.34 11.14 1.48
N GLU A 28 4.10 10.98 0.19
CA GLU A 28 3.37 11.93 -0.65
C GLU A 28 1.84 11.82 -0.51
N LEU A 29 1.33 10.73 0.08
CA LEU A 29 -0.11 10.48 0.19
C LEU A 29 -0.78 11.53 1.10
N LYS A 30 -1.46 12.49 0.46
CA LYS A 30 -2.27 13.53 1.13
C LYS A 30 -3.72 13.06 1.34
N HIS A 31 -4.30 12.41 0.35
CA HIS A 31 -5.64 11.80 0.37
C HIS A 31 -5.74 10.70 -0.70
N GLY A 32 -6.72 9.83 -0.59
CA GLY A 32 -6.95 8.73 -1.54
C GLY A 32 -6.26 7.44 -1.11
N GLU A 33 -6.09 6.52 -2.06
CA GLU A 33 -5.51 5.21 -1.78
C GLU A 33 -4.69 4.69 -2.95
N PHE A 34 -3.70 3.85 -2.66
CA PHE A 34 -2.97 3.10 -3.66
C PHE A 34 -2.73 1.68 -3.18
N MET A 35 -2.52 0.77 -4.12
CA MET A 35 -2.35 -0.65 -3.87
C MET A 35 -0.95 -1.11 -4.27
N VAL A 36 -0.43 -2.08 -3.53
CA VAL A 36 0.85 -2.71 -3.81
C VAL A 36 0.61 -4.21 -3.86
N SER A 37 0.94 -4.80 -4.99
CA SER A 37 0.87 -6.24 -5.19
C SER A 37 2.20 -6.86 -4.80
N VAL A 38 2.11 -7.95 -4.03
CA VAL A 38 3.24 -8.64 -3.44
C VAL A 38 3.08 -10.12 -3.73
N PRO A 39 3.82 -10.68 -4.71
CA PRO A 39 3.77 -12.10 -4.97
C PRO A 39 4.41 -12.86 -3.81
N SER A 40 3.77 -13.94 -3.38
CA SER A 40 4.38 -14.92 -2.48
C SER A 40 5.42 -15.71 -3.26
N HIS A 41 6.44 -16.20 -2.56
CA HIS A 41 7.51 -16.98 -3.17
C HIS A 41 7.50 -18.41 -2.61
N PRO A 42 7.69 -19.46 -3.44
CA PRO A 42 7.69 -20.84 -2.93
C PRO A 42 8.87 -21.14 -1.98
N ASP A 43 9.96 -20.39 -2.13
CA ASP A 43 11.08 -20.41 -1.18
C ASP A 43 10.72 -19.64 0.09
N ILE A 44 10.67 -20.35 1.22
CA ILE A 44 10.34 -19.82 2.55
C ILE A 44 11.27 -18.69 2.98
N ALA A 45 12.55 -18.75 2.63
CA ALA A 45 13.51 -17.69 2.99
C ALA A 45 13.22 -16.39 2.22
N ILE A 46 12.77 -16.49 0.97
CA ILE A 46 12.35 -15.33 0.17
C ILE A 46 11.00 -14.81 0.67
N ASP A 47 10.06 -15.70 0.97
CA ASP A 47 8.74 -15.34 1.50
C ASP A 47 8.82 -14.61 2.85
N ASN A 48 9.70 -15.06 3.75
CA ASN A 48 9.96 -14.37 5.01
C ASN A 48 10.53 -12.96 4.80
N LYS A 49 11.48 -12.80 3.86
CA LYS A 49 12.01 -11.47 3.52
C LYS A 49 10.94 -10.53 2.98
N ILE A 50 10.02 -11.07 2.19
CA ILE A 50 8.88 -10.31 1.66
C ILE A 50 7.97 -9.86 2.81
N LYS A 51 7.66 -10.76 3.76
CA LYS A 51 6.88 -10.44 4.96
C LYS A 51 7.54 -9.37 5.83
N ASP A 52 8.86 -9.44 6.03
CA ASP A 52 9.61 -8.42 6.77
C ASP A 52 9.49 -7.05 6.10
N LYS A 53 9.64 -6.98 4.76
CA LYS A 53 9.48 -5.75 3.98
C LYS A 53 8.06 -5.19 4.04
N VAL A 54 7.05 -6.05 4.02
CA VAL A 54 5.65 -5.67 4.23
C VAL A 54 5.46 -5.02 5.59
N LEU A 55 6.02 -5.61 6.66
CA LEU A 55 5.93 -5.07 8.01
C LEU A 55 6.66 -3.72 8.14
N GLU A 56 7.83 -3.58 7.53
CA GLU A 56 8.58 -2.31 7.46
C GLU A 56 7.73 -1.20 6.83
N LEU A 57 7.07 -1.48 5.70
CA LEU A 57 6.20 -0.51 5.03
C LEU A 57 4.95 -0.17 5.83
N VAL A 58 4.33 -1.12 6.53
CA VAL A 58 3.19 -0.86 7.41
C VAL A 58 3.61 0.07 8.55
N ALA A 59 4.75 -0.20 9.17
CA ALA A 59 5.31 0.67 10.21
C ALA A 59 5.63 2.07 9.66
N PHE A 60 6.17 2.14 8.44
CA PHE A 60 6.45 3.38 7.75
C PHE A 60 5.17 4.19 7.46
N ALA A 61 4.13 3.55 6.92
CA ALA A 61 2.82 4.15 6.69
C ALA A 61 2.19 4.72 7.97
N ASN A 62 2.24 3.96 9.06
CA ASN A 62 1.74 4.40 10.36
C ASN A 62 2.44 5.69 10.83
N LYS A 63 3.78 5.80 10.68
CA LYS A 63 4.52 7.04 11.00
C LYS A 63 4.03 8.25 10.19
N HIS A 64 3.57 8.03 8.96
CA HIS A 64 3.04 9.07 8.06
C HIS A 64 1.51 9.27 8.17
N ARG A 65 0.86 8.64 9.16
CA ARG A 65 -0.60 8.67 9.35
C ARG A 65 -1.35 8.19 8.11
N VAL A 66 -0.79 7.18 7.44
CA VAL A 66 -1.41 6.45 6.34
C VAL A 66 -1.90 5.12 6.89
N GLN A 67 -3.16 4.80 6.65
CA GLN A 67 -3.74 3.51 7.07
C GLN A 67 -3.34 2.44 6.05
N THR A 68 -3.20 1.20 6.51
CA THR A 68 -2.86 0.05 5.65
C THR A 68 -3.85 -1.08 5.85
N LYS A 69 -4.32 -1.68 4.75
CA LYS A 69 -5.08 -2.94 4.73
C LYS A 69 -4.29 -3.97 3.93
N ILE A 70 -4.34 -5.22 4.36
CA ILE A 70 -3.65 -6.34 3.69
C ILE A 70 -4.70 -7.37 3.32
N PHE A 71 -4.75 -7.73 2.04
CA PHE A 71 -5.62 -8.77 1.51
C PHE A 71 -4.78 -9.88 0.90
N GLU A 72 -5.09 -11.13 1.23
CA GLU A 72 -4.45 -12.29 0.60
C GLU A 72 -5.34 -12.80 -0.53
N ASN A 73 -4.78 -12.89 -1.74
CA ASN A 73 -5.39 -13.58 -2.85
C ASN A 73 -4.81 -15.00 -2.96
N LYS A 74 -5.63 -15.96 -2.52
CA LYS A 74 -5.28 -17.39 -2.49
C LYS A 74 -5.27 -18.06 -3.87
N PHE A 75 -5.83 -17.42 -4.91
CA PHE A 75 -5.89 -18.01 -6.25
C PHE A 75 -4.56 -17.89 -6.99
N ASN A 76 -3.82 -16.81 -6.75
CA ASN A 76 -2.55 -16.52 -7.42
C ASN A 76 -1.38 -16.32 -6.44
N ASN A 77 -1.56 -16.68 -5.15
CA ASN A 77 -0.58 -16.48 -4.08
C ASN A 77 0.03 -15.07 -4.11
N THR A 78 -0.83 -14.04 -4.09
CA THR A 78 -0.37 -12.65 -3.96
C THR A 78 -1.04 -11.99 -2.77
N HIS A 79 -0.27 -11.17 -2.05
CA HIS A 79 -0.80 -10.25 -1.07
C HIS A 79 -0.97 -8.88 -1.72
N VAL A 80 -2.09 -8.21 -1.44
CA VAL A 80 -2.35 -6.85 -1.87
C VAL A 80 -2.35 -5.97 -0.62
N LEU A 81 -1.44 -5.01 -0.57
CA LEU A 81 -1.41 -3.98 0.46
C LEU A 81 -2.09 -2.72 -0.07
N THR A 82 -3.15 -2.28 0.56
CA THR A 82 -3.80 -1.01 0.26
C THR A 82 -3.38 0.03 1.29
N PHE A 83 -2.78 1.12 0.83
CA PHE A 83 -2.42 2.28 1.64
C PHE A 83 -3.42 3.39 1.37
N TYR A 84 -4.03 3.95 2.40
CA TYR A 84 -5.07 4.97 2.22
C TYR A 84 -5.05 6.04 3.30
N LYS A 85 -5.51 7.23 2.90
CA LYS A 85 -5.66 8.39 3.78
C LYS A 85 -6.96 9.09 3.47
N GLU A 86 -7.86 9.09 4.43
CA GLU A 86 -9.16 9.73 4.29
C GLU A 86 -8.99 11.26 4.25
N LYS A 87 -9.77 11.93 3.38
CA LYS A 87 -9.92 13.39 3.43
C LYS A 87 -10.58 13.68 4.77
N LYS A 88 -9.90 14.41 5.67
CA LYS A 88 -10.52 14.85 6.93
C LYS A 88 -11.68 15.80 6.59
N ASN A 89 -12.90 15.26 6.49
CA ASN A 89 -14.10 16.07 6.56
C ASN A 89 -14.18 16.59 8.00
N ARG A 90 -13.72 17.82 8.22
CA ARG A 90 -14.07 18.57 9.42
C ARG A 90 -15.55 18.90 9.32
N THR A 91 -16.37 18.21 10.10
CA THR A 91 -17.71 18.63 10.51
C THR A 91 -17.64 19.87 11.37
#